data_AF-A0A060YVZ7-F1
#
_entry.id   AF-A0A060YVZ7-F1
#
_cell.length_a   1.000
_cell.length_b   1.000
_cell.length_c   1.000
_cell.angle_alpha   90.00
_cell.angle_beta   90.00
_cell.angle_gamma   90.00
#
_symmetry.space_group_name_H-M   'P 1'
#
loop_
_entity.id
_entity.type
_entity.pdbx_description
1 polymer ?
#
loop_
_entity_poly.entity_id
_entity_poly.type
_entity_poly.pdbx_seq_one_letter_code
_entity_poly.pdbx_strand_id
1 'polypeptide(L)'
;MKEIVPRQNFSVIIDNYNCDPSGHATCPQSLIVYYKSYKIVLTPRRLNVTTNMVYINGNQIFPTFSNEDLMITSTGVELLLKIPAIKATVMFKSLMFSVTLPNSLFYNNTEGQCGKYVGFACIPNGTLFPM
;
A
#
# COMPACT_ATOMS: atom_id res chain seq x y z
N MET A 1 -4.31 2.05 -7.15
CA MET A 1 -5.35 1.03 -7.37
C MET A 1 -6.58 1.35 -6.55
N LYS A 2 -7.76 1.08 -7.07
CA LYS A 2 -9.04 1.29 -6.41
C LYS A 2 -10.04 0.22 -6.85
N GLU A 3 -11.13 0.07 -6.11
CA GLU A 3 -12.26 -0.72 -6.57
C GLU A 3 -12.98 -0.02 -7.75
N ILE A 4 -13.48 -0.81 -8.70
CA ILE A 4 -14.34 -0.34 -9.79
C ILE A 4 -15.74 -0.07 -9.26
N VAL A 5 -16.29 -1.04 -8.52
CA VAL A 5 -17.49 -0.86 -7.71
C VAL A 5 -17.07 -0.90 -6.24
N PRO A 6 -17.23 0.21 -5.48
CA PRO A 6 -16.73 0.32 -4.11
C PRO A 6 -17.56 -0.54 -3.15
N ARG A 7 -17.20 -1.81 -3.00
CA ARG A 7 -17.87 -2.76 -2.10
C ARG A 7 -17.23 -2.76 -0.72
N GLN A 8 -15.90 -2.64 -0.67
CA GLN A 8 -15.12 -2.64 0.56
C GLN A 8 -14.62 -1.24 0.95
N ASN A 9 -14.87 -0.23 0.10
CA ASN A 9 -14.35 1.13 0.23
C ASN A 9 -12.82 1.14 0.44
N PHE A 10 -12.13 0.30 -0.32
CA PHE A 10 -10.69 0.11 -0.23
C PHE A 10 -9.99 0.68 -1.46
N SER A 11 -8.97 1.51 -1.23
CA SER A 11 -8.08 1.97 -2.29
C SER A 11 -6.67 2.20 -1.79
N VAL A 12 -5.70 2.09 -2.69
CA VAL A 12 -4.29 2.29 -2.40
C VAL A 12 -3.69 3.19 -3.46
N ILE A 13 -3.10 4.29 -3.04
CA ILE A 13 -2.43 5.27 -3.88
C ILE A 13 -0.94 5.22 -3.56
N ILE A 14 -0.12 5.20 -4.61
CA ILE A 14 1.32 5.32 -4.49
C ILE A 14 1.65 6.80 -4.69
N ASP A 15 2.23 7.42 -3.68
CA ASP A 15 2.73 8.78 -3.74
C ASP A 15 4.20 8.72 -4.15
N ASN A 16 4.47 9.12 -5.39
CA ASN A 16 5.80 9.11 -5.98
C ASN A 16 6.40 10.51 -5.95
N TYR A 17 7.72 10.59 -5.75
CA TYR A 17 8.49 11.81 -5.93
C TYR A 17 9.47 11.64 -7.09
N ASN A 18 9.86 12.76 -7.71
CA ASN A 18 10.92 12.74 -8.69
C ASN A 18 12.26 12.59 -7.97
N CYS A 19 12.89 11.41 -8.10
CA CYS A 19 14.18 11.12 -7.47
C CYS A 19 15.35 11.36 -8.41
N ASP A 20 15.08 11.67 -9.68
CA ASP A 20 16.08 11.97 -10.69
C ASP A 20 15.95 13.45 -11.14
N PRO A 21 17.01 14.27 -11.00
CA PRO A 21 16.98 15.66 -11.46
C PRO A 21 16.64 15.81 -12.94
N SER A 22 16.89 14.79 -13.77
CA SER A 22 16.54 14.83 -15.19
C SER A 22 15.05 14.56 -15.46
N GLY A 23 14.29 14.09 -14.48
CA GLY A 23 12.84 13.87 -14.58
C GLY A 23 12.44 12.54 -15.24
N HIS A 24 13.41 11.66 -15.49
CA HIS A 24 13.17 10.39 -16.18
C HIS A 24 12.81 9.25 -15.20
N ALA A 25 13.01 9.43 -13.88
CA ALA A 25 12.72 8.41 -12.88
C ALA A 25 11.93 8.94 -11.67
N THR A 26 10.81 8.28 -11.37
CA THR A 26 10.02 8.52 -10.17
C THR A 26 10.24 7.41 -9.14
N CYS A 27 10.48 7.77 -7.90
CA CYS A 27 10.63 6.81 -6.80
C CYS A 27 9.40 6.85 -5.88
N PRO A 28 8.97 5.71 -5.32
CA PRO A 28 7.90 5.68 -4.33
C PRO A 28 8.36 6.38 -3.04
N GLN A 29 7.66 7.47 -2.69
CA GLN A 29 7.87 8.21 -1.45
C GLN A 29 7.06 7.58 -0.32
N SER A 30 5.78 7.38 -0.56
CA SER A 30 4.85 6.87 0.45
C SER A 30 3.72 6.08 -0.20
N LEU A 31 3.04 5.27 0.62
CA LEU A 31 1.89 4.51 0.20
C LEU A 31 0.70 4.88 1.06
N ILE A 32 -0.36 5.36 0.40
CA ILE A 32 -1.55 5.90 1.02
C ILE A 32 -2.69 4.89 0.83
N VAL A 33 -3.19 4.35 1.92
CA VAL A 33 -4.30 3.40 1.96
C VAL A 33 -5.54 4.10 2.49
N TYR A 34 -6.65 3.99 1.76
CA TYR A 34 -7.96 4.39 2.22
C TYR A 34 -8.79 3.15 2.49
N TYR A 35 -9.40 3.10 3.67
CA TYR A 35 -10.33 2.04 4.07
C TYR A 35 -11.36 2.61 5.03
N LYS A 36 -12.65 2.51 4.69
CA LYS A 36 -13.74 3.18 5.45
C LYS A 36 -13.43 4.68 5.62
N SER A 37 -13.35 5.18 6.86
CA SER A 37 -12.98 6.54 7.22
C SER A 37 -11.47 6.73 7.49
N TYR A 38 -10.67 5.68 7.35
CA TYR A 38 -9.24 5.73 7.62
C TYR A 38 -8.46 6.18 6.38
N LYS A 39 -7.57 7.15 6.59
CA LYS A 39 -6.46 7.49 5.70
C LYS A 39 -5.17 7.05 6.38
N ILE A 40 -4.59 5.94 5.92
CA ILE A 40 -3.33 5.41 6.43
C ILE A 40 -2.21 5.79 5.47
N VAL A 41 -1.15 6.42 5.96
CA VAL A 41 0.05 6.74 5.17
C VAL A 41 1.22 5.93 5.71
N LEU A 42 1.79 5.07 4.88
CA LEU A 42 3.00 4.31 5.14
C LEU A 42 4.16 5.01 4.43
N THR A 43 5.10 5.57 5.18
CA THR A 43 6.22 6.30 4.59
C THR A 43 7.55 5.94 5.27
N PRO A 44 8.58 5.57 4.52
CA PRO A 44 9.93 5.56 5.04
C PRO A 44 10.39 7.00 5.28
N ARG A 45 11.05 7.26 6.40
CA ARG A 45 11.78 8.51 6.66
C ARG A 45 13.27 8.21 6.66
N ARG A 46 13.97 8.82 5.70
CA ARG A 46 15.42 8.77 5.59
C ARG A 46 16.00 9.95 6.38
N LEU A 47 16.45 9.68 7.60
CA LEU A 47 17.35 10.57 8.35
C LEU A 47 18.78 10.04 8.14
N ASN A 48 19.37 9.42 9.17
CA ASN A 48 20.67 8.72 9.09
C ASN A 48 20.50 7.19 9.00
N VAL A 49 19.39 6.68 9.53
CA VAL A 49 18.93 5.29 9.41
C VAL A 49 17.53 5.35 8.80
N THR A 50 17.21 4.45 7.89
CA THR A 50 15.85 4.36 7.35
C THR A 50 14.92 3.94 8.48
N THR A 51 14.01 4.83 8.86
CA THR A 51 12.99 4.56 9.87
C THR A 51 11.63 4.55 9.21
N ASN A 52 10.77 3.65 9.64
CA ASN A 52 9.44 3.51 9.10
C ASN A 52 8.46 4.38 9.89
N MET A 53 7.66 5.19 9.20
CA MET A 53 6.64 6.06 9.79
C MET A 53 5.26 5.70 9.27
N VAL A 54 4.29 5.76 10.17
CA VAL A 54 2.89 5.50 9.87
C VAL A 54 2.07 6.68 10.34
N TYR A 55 1.11 7.12 9.53
CA TYR A 55 0.12 8.10 9.94
C TYR A 55 -1.27 7.52 9.75
N ILE A 56 -2.15 7.69 10.74
CA ILE A 56 -3.58 7.36 10.63
C ILE A 56 -4.35 8.66 10.82
N ASN A 57 -5.11 9.08 9.80
CA ASN A 57 -5.89 10.32 9.81
C ASN A 57 -5.06 11.56 10.20
N GLY A 58 -3.80 11.60 9.75
CA GLY A 58 -2.86 12.69 10.04
C GLY A 58 -2.08 12.55 11.35
N ASN A 59 -2.49 11.64 12.24
CA ASN A 59 -1.79 11.39 13.49
C ASN A 59 -0.66 10.38 13.29
N GLN A 60 0.56 10.75 13.69
CA GLN A 60 1.70 9.84 13.62
C GLN A 60 1.57 8.71 14.63
N ILE A 61 1.78 7.49 14.16
CA ILE A 61 1.67 6.24 14.93
C ILE A 61 3.03 5.55 14.93
N PHE A 62 3.48 5.09 16.09
CA PHE A 62 4.76 4.40 16.27
C PHE A 62 4.63 3.29 17.33
N PRO A 63 5.29 2.13 17.16
CA PRO A 63 5.71 1.43 15.92
C PRO A 63 4.69 0.35 15.48
N THR A 64 3.86 -0.11 16.40
CA THR A 64 2.82 -1.12 16.21
C THR A 64 1.49 -0.52 16.64
N PHE A 65 0.45 -0.78 15.85
CA PHE A 65 -0.90 -0.32 16.14
C PHE A 65 -1.87 -1.43 15.81
N SER A 66 -2.83 -1.67 16.69
CA SER A 66 -3.87 -2.65 16.45
C SER A 66 -5.18 -2.11 17.01
N ASN A 67 -6.22 -2.19 16.20
CA ASN A 67 -7.59 -2.01 16.65
C ASN A 67 -8.46 -3.11 16.01
N GLU A 68 -9.78 -2.98 16.09
CA GLU A 68 -10.71 -3.97 15.53
C GLU A 68 -10.63 -4.09 14.00
N ASP A 69 -10.21 -3.01 13.31
CA ASP A 69 -10.22 -2.91 11.84
C ASP A 69 -8.85 -3.10 11.20
N LEU A 70 -7.77 -2.69 11.88
CA LEU A 70 -6.44 -2.50 11.35
C LEU A 70 -5.39 -3.11 12.28
N MET A 71 -4.41 -3.78 11.71
CA MET A 71 -3.18 -4.19 12.38
C MET A 71 -1.98 -3.67 11.60
N ILE A 72 -1.15 -2.87 12.24
CA ILE A 72 0.04 -2.27 11.67
C ILE A 72 1.24 -2.76 12.46
N THR A 73 2.21 -3.30 11.73
CA THR A 73 3.50 -3.73 12.26
C THR A 73 4.60 -2.97 11.53
N SER A 74 5.43 -2.26 12.28
CA SER A 74 6.62 -1.60 11.77
C SER A 74 7.86 -2.25 12.35
N THR A 75 8.71 -2.78 11.49
CA THR A 75 10.09 -3.17 11.81
C THR A 75 11.05 -2.14 11.22
N GLY A 76 12.36 -2.28 11.42
CA GLY A 76 13.35 -1.35 10.87
C GLY A 76 13.38 -1.29 9.33
N VAL A 77 12.97 -2.35 8.63
CA VAL A 77 13.06 -2.44 7.16
C VAL A 77 11.71 -2.64 6.47
N GLU A 78 10.67 -2.97 7.22
CA GLU A 78 9.38 -3.41 6.69
C GLU A 78 8.21 -2.82 7.49
N LEU A 79 7.23 -2.30 6.76
CA LEU A 79 5.91 -1.87 7.22
C LEU A 79 4.86 -2.83 6.69
N LEU A 80 4.03 -3.33 7.58
CA LEU A 80 2.96 -4.26 7.25
C LEU A 80 1.65 -3.76 7.82
N LEU A 81 0.69 -3.46 6.96
CA LEU A 81 -0.70 -3.17 7.30
C LEU A 81 -1.56 -4.37 6.92
N LYS A 82 -2.35 -4.87 7.87
CA LYS A 82 -3.37 -5.88 7.66
C LYS A 82 -4.74 -5.29 7.98
N ILE A 83 -5.73 -5.62 7.16
CA ILE A 83 -7.13 -5.26 7.36
C ILE A 83 -7.92 -6.58 7.44
N PRO A 84 -8.08 -7.17 8.63
CA PRO A 84 -8.60 -8.52 8.79
C PRO A 84 -9.99 -8.73 8.17
N ALA A 85 -10.87 -7.74 8.30
CA ALA A 85 -12.24 -7.79 7.78
C ALA A 85 -12.32 -8.08 6.27
N ILE A 86 -11.37 -7.57 5.49
CA ILE A 86 -11.31 -7.76 4.03
C ILE A 86 -10.13 -8.65 3.61
N LYS A 87 -9.44 -9.27 4.57
CA LYS A 87 -8.21 -10.07 4.40
C LYS A 87 -7.16 -9.41 3.50
N ALA A 88 -7.13 -8.07 3.49
CA ALA A 88 -6.18 -7.31 2.70
C ALA A 88 -4.87 -7.15 3.49
N THR A 89 -3.76 -7.26 2.78
CA THR A 89 -2.42 -7.01 3.35
C THR A 89 -1.67 -6.05 2.43
N VAL A 90 -1.08 -5.02 3.03
CA VAL A 90 -0.29 -4.01 2.35
C VAL A 90 1.09 -4.00 3.01
N MET A 91 2.13 -4.23 2.22
CA MET A 91 3.50 -4.24 2.70
C MET A 91 4.31 -3.17 1.99
N PHE A 92 5.15 -2.46 2.74
CA PHE A 92 6.14 -1.52 2.23
C PHE A 92 7.51 -1.86 2.81
N LYS A 93 8.49 -2.14 1.96
CA LYS A 93 9.81 -2.61 2.35
C LYS A 93 10.88 -1.89 1.54
N SER A 94 11.64 -1.01 2.19
CA SER A 94 12.66 -0.15 1.56
C SER A 94 12.12 0.71 0.41
N LEU A 95 12.04 0.17 -0.80
CA LEU A 95 11.53 0.83 -2.03
C LEU A 95 10.48 -0.01 -2.76
N MET A 96 10.17 -1.22 -2.27
CA MET A 96 9.18 -2.10 -2.86
C MET A 96 7.92 -2.08 -2.01
N PHE A 97 6.78 -2.13 -2.67
CA PHE A 97 5.50 -2.35 -2.01
C PHE A 97 4.78 -3.52 -2.64
N SER A 98 3.90 -4.14 -1.87
CA SER A 98 2.98 -5.16 -2.38
C SER A 98 1.63 -5.00 -1.72
N VAL A 99 0.58 -5.32 -2.48
CA VAL A 99 -0.78 -5.35 -1.97
C VAL A 99 -1.39 -6.70 -2.31
N THR A 100 -1.77 -7.44 -1.29
CA THR A 100 -2.40 -8.76 -1.40
C THR A 100 -3.87 -8.63 -1.05
N LEU A 101 -4.72 -9.05 -1.97
CA LEU A 101 -6.18 -9.02 -1.83
C LEU A 101 -6.75 -10.42 -2.07
N PRO A 102 -7.77 -10.85 -1.31
CA PRO A 102 -8.44 -12.12 -1.57
C PRO A 102 -9.29 -12.05 -2.84
N ASN A 103 -9.13 -13.03 -3.73
CA ASN A 103 -9.96 -13.16 -4.94
C ASN A 103 -11.46 -13.18 -4.62
N SER A 104 -11.86 -13.79 -3.50
CA SER A 104 -13.28 -13.87 -3.11
C SER A 104 -13.97 -12.50 -2.96
N LEU A 105 -13.22 -11.42 -2.68
CA LEU A 105 -13.78 -10.08 -2.47
C LEU A 105 -13.45 -9.10 -3.61
N PHE A 106 -12.31 -9.27 -4.27
CA PHE A 106 -11.77 -8.28 -5.20
C PHE A 106 -11.59 -8.77 -6.63
N TYR A 107 -11.90 -10.04 -6.92
CA TYR A 107 -11.80 -10.59 -8.28
C TYR A 107 -12.62 -9.77 -9.27
N ASN A 108 -11.97 -9.33 -10.35
CA ASN A 108 -12.58 -8.55 -11.42
C ASN A 108 -13.26 -7.25 -10.90
N ASN A 109 -12.82 -6.72 -9.75
CA ASN A 109 -13.40 -5.54 -9.11
C ASN A 109 -12.37 -4.49 -8.69
N THR A 110 -11.08 -4.67 -8.93
CA THR A 110 -10.08 -3.61 -8.70
C THR A 110 -9.35 -3.24 -9.98
N GLU A 111 -9.01 -1.97 -10.12
CA GLU A 111 -8.24 -1.42 -11.23
C GLU A 111 -7.07 -0.59 -10.69
N GLY A 112 -5.96 -0.58 -11.43
CA GLY A 112 -4.77 0.20 -11.08
C GLY A 112 -3.90 0.48 -12.29
N GLN A 113 -2.65 0.90 -12.04
CA GLN A 113 -1.68 1.17 -13.10
C GLN A 113 -1.41 -0.04 -14.00
N CYS A 114 -1.74 -1.25 -13.52
CA CYS A 114 -1.58 -2.51 -14.22
C CYS A 114 -2.87 -3.04 -14.84
N GLY A 115 -3.90 -2.21 -14.95
CA GLY A 115 -5.23 -2.61 -15.40
C GLY A 115 -6.06 -3.29 -14.31
N LYS A 116 -6.99 -4.14 -14.75
CA LYS A 116 -7.99 -4.79 -13.89
C LYS A 116 -7.43 -6.03 -13.22
N TYR A 117 -7.61 -6.16 -11.90
CA TYR A 117 -7.17 -7.32 -11.14
C TYR A 117 -8.07 -8.53 -11.43
N VAL A 118 -7.46 -9.56 -12.00
CA VAL A 118 -8.11 -10.85 -12.29
C VAL A 118 -7.31 -12.02 -11.69
N GLY A 119 -6.55 -11.77 -10.62
CA GLY A 119 -5.77 -12.78 -9.88
C GLY A 119 -4.28 -12.87 -10.24
N PHE A 120 -3.78 -12.02 -11.15
CA PHE A 120 -2.37 -11.96 -11.54
C PHE A 120 -1.62 -10.87 -10.76
N ALA A 121 -0.35 -11.13 -10.43
CA ALA A 121 0.54 -10.13 -9.84
C ALA A 121 1.04 -9.16 -10.92
N CYS A 122 1.07 -7.87 -10.60
CA CYS A 122 1.68 -6.87 -11.46
C CYS A 122 3.12 -6.57 -11.01
N ILE A 123 4.08 -6.73 -11.91
CA ILE A 123 5.47 -6.31 -11.70
C ILE A 123 5.65 -4.84 -12.10
N PRO A 124 6.68 -4.13 -11.58
CA PRO A 124 6.92 -2.71 -11.84
C PRO A 124 7.01 -2.31 -13.32
N ASN A 125 7.23 -3.27 -14.23
CA ASN A 125 7.25 -3.06 -15.68
C ASN A 125 5.90 -3.26 -16.38
N GLY A 126 4.80 -3.46 -15.64
CA GLY A 126 3.46 -3.64 -16.21
C GLY A 126 3.16 -5.04 -16.76
N THR A 127 4.05 -6.02 -16.55
CA THR A 127 3.83 -7.42 -16.93
C THR A 127 2.96 -8.14 -15.88
N LEU A 128 2.02 -8.96 -16.33
CA LEU A 128 1.17 -9.79 -15.47
C LEU A 128 1.82 -11.17 -15.30
N PHE A 129 2.01 -11.61 -14.05
CA PHE A 129 2.51 -12.96 -13.75
C PHE A 129 1.42 -13.80 -13.08
N PRO A 130 1.21 -15.07 -13.49
CA PRO A 130 0.35 -16.00 -12.76
C PRO A 130 0.95 -16.27 -11.38
N MET A 131 0.11 -16.20 -10.34
CA MET A 131 0.44 -16.81 -9.05
C MET A 131 0.27 -18.33 -9.13
#